data_AF-A0A947RKL1-F1
#
_entry.id   AF-A0A947RKL1-F1
#
_cell.length_a   1.000
_cell.length_b   1.000
_cell.length_c   1.000
_cell.angle_alpha   90.00
_cell.angle_beta   90.00
_cell.angle_gamma   90.00
#
_symmetry.space_group_name_H-M   'P 1'
#
loop_
_entity.id
_entity.type
_entity.pdbx_description
1 polymer ?
#
loop_
_entity_poly.entity_id
_entity_poly.type
_entity_poly.pdbx_seq_one_letter_code
_entity_poly.pdbx_strand_id
1 'polypeptide(L)'
;MRTIKERSTTLSLLDNPKSYCQEEPLAPPDVLTGVLSDYKYVKHLIDEQIFFAVTNRFPFVATSYYCSLAEPTLNDPIMRQLCPSVEELYPGSEEEDDPLAEEASSPVPGLVHRYPDRVLMVVTNICFMNCRHCTRKRLWQYGRKACSLSEIEAMLEYIKGHS
;
A
#
# COMPACT_ATOMS: atom_id res chain seq x y z
N MET A 1 26.41 -25.60 -22.09
CA MET A 1 25.39 -25.04 -22.99
C MET A 1 24.03 -25.64 -22.62
N ARG A 2 23.29 -25.00 -21.72
CA ARG A 2 21.89 -25.34 -21.43
C ARG A 2 21.09 -24.06 -21.59
N THR A 3 20.09 -24.16 -22.46
CA THR A 3 19.26 -23.10 -23.02
C THR A 3 18.46 -22.39 -21.93
N ILE A 4 18.52 -21.06 -21.93
CA ILE A 4 17.71 -20.18 -21.11
C ILE A 4 16.29 -20.28 -21.66
N LYS A 5 15.36 -20.83 -20.86
CA LYS A 5 13.92 -20.71 -21.13
C LYS A 5 13.51 -19.32 -20.68
N GLU A 6 13.36 -18.42 -21.63
CA GLU A 6 12.70 -17.13 -21.46
C GLU A 6 11.29 -17.38 -20.90
N ARG A 7 11.08 -17.07 -19.61
CA ARG A 7 9.73 -16.96 -19.06
C ARG A 7 9.24 -15.56 -19.40
N SER A 8 8.40 -15.51 -20.44
CA SER A 8 7.51 -14.40 -20.79
C SER A 8 6.91 -13.76 -19.55
N THR A 9 7.42 -12.58 -19.19
CA THR A 9 6.83 -11.66 -18.20
C THR A 9 5.78 -10.79 -18.88
N THR A 10 4.73 -11.43 -19.39
CA THR A 10 3.51 -10.76 -19.83
C THR A 10 2.33 -11.62 -19.41
N LEU A 11 2.04 -11.63 -18.11
CA LEU A 11 0.84 -12.25 -17.53
C LEU A 11 0.09 -11.17 -16.73
N SER A 12 -0.84 -10.51 -17.44
CA SER A 12 -2.22 -10.26 -16.99
C SER A 12 -2.45 -9.76 -15.56
N LEU A 13 -1.77 -8.70 -15.12
CA LEU A 13 -2.13 -7.99 -13.87
C LEU A 13 -3.21 -6.91 -14.07
N LEU A 14 -3.65 -6.68 -15.32
CA LEU A 14 -4.68 -5.68 -15.65
C LEU A 14 -6.11 -6.24 -15.63
N ASP A 15 -6.29 -7.56 -15.46
CA ASP A 15 -7.59 -8.23 -15.64
C ASP A 15 -8.20 -8.78 -14.35
N ASN A 16 -7.85 -8.24 -13.17
CA ASN A 16 -8.58 -8.59 -11.94
C ASN A 16 -9.65 -7.53 -11.63
N PRO A 17 -10.93 -7.73 -12.04
CA PRO A 17 -12.02 -6.77 -11.80
C PRO A 17 -12.44 -6.66 -10.33
N LYS A 18 -11.73 -7.29 -9.39
CA LYS A 18 -11.91 -7.11 -7.94
C LYS A 18 -11.12 -5.93 -7.37
N SER A 19 -10.63 -5.04 -8.24
CA SER A 19 -9.90 -3.83 -7.83
C SER A 19 -10.86 -2.83 -7.18
N TYR A 20 -10.97 -2.98 -5.87
CA TYR A 20 -11.13 -1.94 -4.87
C TYR A 20 -11.35 -0.52 -5.41
N CYS A 21 -12.51 0.08 -5.14
CA CYS A 21 -12.77 1.50 -5.31
C CYS A 21 -12.58 1.97 -6.75
N GLN A 22 -13.68 2.06 -7.51
CA GLN A 22 -13.67 2.35 -8.95
C GLN A 22 -13.97 3.80 -9.36
N GLU A 23 -14.23 4.74 -8.42
CA GLU A 23 -14.58 6.13 -8.82
C GLU A 23 -13.73 7.26 -8.20
N GLU A 24 -13.78 8.44 -8.83
CA GLU A 24 -12.84 9.56 -8.70
C GLU A 24 -12.55 10.05 -7.27
N PRO A 25 -11.37 10.64 -7.02
CA PRO A 25 -10.86 10.78 -5.68
C PRO A 25 -11.41 12.04 -4.97
N LEU A 26 -11.86 11.85 -3.72
CA LEU A 26 -12.45 12.87 -2.82
C LEU A 26 -11.43 13.82 -2.15
N ALA A 27 -10.13 13.59 -2.30
CA ALA A 27 -9.11 14.38 -1.60
C ALA A 27 -8.55 15.51 -2.49
N PRO A 28 -8.01 16.60 -1.93
CA PRO A 28 -7.35 17.62 -2.72
C PRO A 28 -6.10 17.05 -3.43
N PRO A 29 -5.72 17.58 -4.61
CA PRO A 29 -4.72 16.98 -5.49
C PRO A 29 -3.33 16.84 -4.85
N ASP A 30 -2.95 17.67 -3.89
CA ASP A 30 -1.72 17.55 -3.10
C ASP A 30 -1.69 16.28 -2.23
N VAL A 31 -2.85 15.89 -1.68
CA VAL A 31 -3.02 14.64 -0.95
C VAL A 31 -3.13 13.46 -1.90
N LEU A 32 -3.57 13.64 -3.15
CA LEU A 32 -3.73 12.56 -4.13
C LEU A 32 -2.48 12.28 -4.97
N THR A 33 -1.68 13.31 -5.25
CA THR A 33 -0.46 13.22 -6.08
C THR A 33 0.71 12.54 -5.36
N GLY A 34 0.55 12.16 -4.08
CA GLY A 34 1.53 11.35 -3.35
C GLY A 34 2.77 12.10 -2.88
N VAL A 35 2.85 13.42 -3.04
CA VAL A 35 4.01 14.22 -2.60
C VAL A 35 3.72 14.90 -1.26
N LEU A 36 3.58 14.10 -0.19
CA LEU A 36 3.53 14.65 1.17
C LEU A 36 4.93 14.83 1.79
N SER A 37 5.95 14.16 1.24
CA SER A 37 7.32 14.24 1.74
C SER A 37 8.37 14.18 0.63
N ASP A 38 9.27 15.16 0.70
CA ASP A 38 10.39 15.37 -0.21
C ASP A 38 11.60 14.54 0.26
N TYR A 39 12.37 14.02 -0.71
CA TYR A 39 13.65 13.33 -0.51
C TYR A 39 14.56 14.06 0.50
N LYS A 40 14.42 15.39 0.61
CA LYS A 40 15.13 16.23 1.61
C LYS A 40 15.16 15.68 3.03
N TYR A 41 14.13 14.94 3.47
CA TYR A 41 14.05 14.41 4.85
C TYR A 41 14.95 13.18 5.08
N VAL A 42 15.30 12.45 4.02
CA VAL A 42 16.08 11.19 4.12
C VAL A 42 17.35 11.19 3.29
N LYS A 43 17.64 12.25 2.53
CA LYS A 43 18.81 12.37 1.64
C LYS A 43 20.18 12.13 2.27
N HIS A 44 20.28 12.19 3.59
CA HIS A 44 21.51 11.95 4.34
C HIS A 44 21.64 10.49 4.82
N LEU A 45 20.62 9.67 4.60
CA LEU A 45 20.51 8.28 5.05
C LEU A 45 20.47 7.27 3.90
N ILE A 46 19.99 7.70 2.73
CA ILE A 46 19.83 6.85 1.55
C ILE A 46 20.30 7.59 0.30
N ASP A 47 20.91 6.86 -0.62
CA ASP A 47 21.27 7.36 -1.94
C ASP A 47 20.02 7.73 -2.76
N GLU A 48 20.14 8.77 -3.59
CA GLU A 48 19.03 9.31 -4.38
C GLU A 48 18.49 8.29 -5.39
N GLN A 49 19.37 7.52 -6.03
CA GLN A 49 18.97 6.52 -7.02
C GLN A 49 18.20 5.39 -6.35
N ILE A 50 18.67 4.94 -5.18
CA ILE A 50 17.97 3.92 -4.38
C ILE A 50 16.61 4.46 -3.92
N PHE A 51 16.56 5.70 -3.43
CA PHE A 51 15.31 6.34 -3.02
C PHE A 51 14.29 6.34 -4.16
N PHE A 52 14.66 6.79 -5.36
CA PHE A 52 13.73 6.81 -6.49
C PHE A 52 13.37 5.41 -7.00
N ALA A 53 14.31 4.46 -6.99
CA ALA A 53 14.03 3.07 -7.37
C ALA A 53 12.98 2.43 -6.45
N VAL A 54 13.12 2.61 -5.13
CA VAL A 54 12.17 2.09 -4.13
C VAL A 54 10.85 2.84 -4.20
N THR A 55 10.87 4.17 -4.25
CA THR A 55 9.64 4.97 -4.15
C THR A 55 8.78 4.94 -5.41
N ASN A 56 9.36 4.58 -6.57
CA ASN A 56 8.59 4.29 -7.78
C ASN A 56 7.69 3.05 -7.62
N ARG A 57 8.08 2.08 -6.79
CA ARG A 57 7.25 0.91 -6.45
C ARG A 57 6.43 1.13 -5.18
N PHE A 58 7.03 1.75 -4.17
CA PHE A 58 6.46 1.94 -2.84
C PHE A 58 6.51 3.41 -2.42
N PRO A 59 5.48 4.20 -2.76
CA PRO A 59 5.48 5.65 -2.59
C PRO A 59 5.91 6.11 -1.19
N PHE A 60 6.76 7.13 -1.15
CA PHE A 60 7.17 7.78 0.09
C PHE A 60 6.18 8.86 0.49
N VAL A 61 5.51 8.62 1.60
CA VAL A 61 4.53 9.52 2.20
C VAL A 61 4.86 9.62 3.67
N ALA A 62 5.08 10.83 4.15
CA ALA A 62 5.15 11.18 5.56
C ALA A 62 4.80 12.67 5.70
N THR A 63 4.14 13.07 6.79
CA THR A 63 3.96 14.49 7.10
C THR A 63 5.25 15.10 7.64
N SER A 64 5.44 16.40 7.47
CA SER A 64 6.56 17.13 8.08
C SER A 64 6.61 16.94 9.60
N TYR A 65 5.45 16.88 10.26
CA TYR A 65 5.33 16.58 11.67
C TYR A 65 5.95 15.21 12.00
N TYR A 66 5.59 14.15 11.27
CA TYR A 66 6.13 12.82 11.55
C TYR A 66 7.63 12.75 11.30
N CYS A 67 8.12 13.40 10.23
CA CYS A 67 9.55 13.53 9.98
C CYS A 67 10.28 14.29 11.10
N SER A 68 9.64 15.28 11.74
CA SER A 68 10.27 16.04 12.84
C SER A 68 10.40 15.29 14.16
N LEU A 69 9.74 14.14 14.31
CA LEU A 69 9.85 13.30 15.50
C LEU A 69 11.10 12.40 15.47
N ALA A 70 11.65 12.14 14.27
CA ALA A 70 12.75 11.22 14.09
C ALA A 70 14.10 11.93 14.17
N GLU A 71 15.08 11.29 14.81
CA GLU A 71 16.47 11.69 14.65
C GLU A 71 16.98 11.34 13.24
N PRO A 72 17.90 12.15 12.66
CA PRO A 72 18.47 11.95 11.33
C PRO A 72 19.48 10.79 11.29
N THR A 73 19.06 9.58 11.68
CA THR A 73 19.88 8.37 11.78
C THR A 73 19.05 7.11 11.54
N LEU A 74 19.65 6.09 10.91
CA LEU A 74 18.98 4.79 10.67
C LEU A 74 18.74 3.98 11.95
N ASN A 75 19.34 4.36 13.08
CA ASN A 75 19.09 3.72 14.38
C ASN A 75 17.81 4.21 15.06
N ASP A 76 17.26 5.34 14.60
CA ASP A 76 16.03 5.90 15.16
C ASP A 76 14.83 5.01 14.77
N PRO A 77 13.98 4.62 15.74
CA PRO A 77 12.88 3.70 15.48
C PRO A 77 11.78 4.30 14.60
N ILE A 78 11.62 5.62 14.57
CA ILE A 78 10.67 6.31 13.69
C ILE A 78 11.27 6.35 12.28
N MET A 79 12.56 6.66 12.16
CA MET A 79 13.29 6.68 10.90
C MET A 79 13.28 5.31 10.21
N ARG A 80 13.41 4.21 10.96
CA ARG A 80 13.29 2.85 10.41
C ARG A 80 11.90 2.53 9.87
N GLN A 81 10.85 3.21 10.32
CA GLN A 81 9.50 3.02 9.81
C GLN A 81 9.21 3.86 8.57
N LEU A 82 9.97 4.93 8.32
CA LEU A 82 9.73 5.88 7.25
C LEU A 82 10.74 5.76 6.10
N CYS A 83 12.03 5.59 6.41
CA CYS A 83 13.11 5.63 5.43
C CYS A 83 13.03 4.43 4.50
N PRO A 84 12.95 4.64 3.17
CA PRO A 84 13.06 3.57 2.20
C PRO A 84 14.34 2.76 2.38
N SER A 85 14.28 1.49 2.03
CA SER A 85 15.43 0.59 2.05
C SER A 85 15.49 -0.22 0.76
N VAL A 86 16.70 -0.53 0.30
CA VAL A 86 16.93 -1.25 -0.96
C VAL A 86 16.39 -2.68 -0.89
N GLU A 87 16.36 -3.26 0.30
CA GLU A 87 15.81 -4.58 0.60
C GLU A 87 14.33 -4.68 0.23
N GLU A 88 13.57 -3.57 0.21
CA GLU A 88 12.18 -3.55 -0.25
C GLU A 88 12.04 -3.99 -1.72
N LEU A 89 13.08 -3.84 -2.54
CA LEU A 89 13.05 -4.24 -3.95
C LEU A 89 13.28 -5.74 -4.16
N TYR A 90 13.77 -6.44 -3.14
CA TYR A 90 14.16 -7.85 -3.20
C TYR A 90 13.29 -8.67 -2.26
N PRO A 91 12.03 -8.94 -2.64
CA PRO A 91 11.13 -9.70 -1.79
C PRO A 91 11.69 -11.10 -1.53
N GLY A 92 11.47 -11.60 -0.32
CA GLY A 92 11.87 -12.95 0.07
C GLY A 92 11.14 -14.02 -0.75
N SER A 93 11.69 -15.23 -0.80
CA SER A 93 11.05 -16.36 -1.52
C SER A 93 9.69 -16.76 -0.97
N GLU A 94 9.42 -16.41 0.29
CA GLU A 94 8.16 -16.68 1.00
C GLU A 94 7.27 -15.42 1.12
N GLU A 95 7.68 -14.31 0.50
CA GLU A 95 6.92 -13.07 0.54
C GLU A 95 5.79 -13.11 -0.50
N GLU A 96 4.56 -12.92 -0.02
CA GLU A 96 3.35 -12.80 -0.83
C GLU A 96 2.81 -11.36 -0.78
N ASP A 97 2.16 -10.91 -1.84
CA ASP A 97 1.57 -9.56 -1.89
C ASP A 97 0.38 -9.40 -0.90
N ASP A 98 -0.41 -10.46 -0.71
CA ASP A 98 -1.50 -10.54 0.26
C ASP A 98 -1.27 -11.74 1.21
N PRO A 99 -0.29 -11.63 2.12
CA PRO A 99 0.08 -12.74 3.01
C PRO A 99 -1.03 -13.08 4.01
N LEU A 100 -1.99 -12.16 4.16
CA LEU A 100 -3.15 -12.38 4.98
C LEU A 100 -4.30 -12.97 4.17
N ALA A 101 -4.27 -13.13 2.85
CA ALA A 101 -5.40 -13.59 2.03
C ALA A 101 -6.70 -12.82 2.29
N GLU A 102 -6.60 -11.49 2.44
CA GLU A 102 -7.72 -10.57 2.61
C GLU A 102 -8.66 -10.63 1.39
N GLU A 103 -8.12 -10.63 0.17
CA GLU A 103 -8.92 -10.62 -1.06
C GLU A 103 -9.70 -11.92 -1.25
N ALA A 104 -9.09 -13.07 -0.90
CA ALA A 104 -9.76 -14.36 -0.94
C ALA A 104 -10.90 -14.46 0.09
N SER A 105 -10.82 -13.69 1.18
CA SER A 105 -11.82 -13.64 2.25
C SER A 105 -12.79 -12.46 2.08
N SER A 106 -12.86 -11.83 0.89
CA SER A 106 -13.64 -10.62 0.63
C SER A 106 -14.94 -10.94 -0.12
N PRO A 107 -16.09 -11.15 0.56
CA PRO A 107 -17.38 -11.40 -0.10
C PRO A 107 -17.85 -10.24 -0.99
N VAL A 108 -17.55 -9.01 -0.59
CA VAL A 108 -17.69 -7.79 -1.39
C VAL A 108 -16.36 -7.03 -1.35
N PRO A 109 -15.99 -6.26 -2.39
CA PRO A 109 -14.77 -5.46 -2.37
C PRO A 109 -14.73 -4.59 -1.11
N GLY A 110 -13.65 -4.70 -0.35
CA GLY A 110 -13.41 -3.89 0.83
C GLY A 110 -14.04 -4.31 2.14
N LEU A 111 -14.75 -5.43 2.14
CA LEU A 111 -15.17 -6.09 3.35
C LEU A 111 -14.52 -7.47 3.42
N VAL A 112 -13.64 -7.66 4.39
CA VAL A 112 -13.00 -8.96 4.67
C VAL A 112 -13.77 -9.66 5.78
N HIS A 113 -14.33 -10.83 5.48
CA HIS A 113 -15.07 -11.65 6.44
C HIS A 113 -14.40 -13.03 6.58
N ARG A 114 -13.35 -13.07 7.41
CA ARG A 114 -12.60 -14.32 7.70
C ARG A 114 -13.15 -15.07 8.90
N TYR A 115 -13.54 -14.33 9.93
CA TYR A 115 -13.91 -14.90 11.21
C TYR A 115 -15.42 -14.92 11.34
N PRO A 116 -16.02 -15.92 12.01
CA PRO A 116 -17.47 -16.08 12.03
C PRO A 116 -18.26 -14.91 12.66
N ASP A 117 -17.61 -14.14 13.54
CA ASP A 117 -18.25 -13.17 14.43
C ASP A 117 -17.82 -11.72 14.18
N ARG A 118 -16.98 -11.47 13.17
CA ARG A 118 -16.47 -10.12 12.88
C ARG A 118 -15.98 -9.96 11.45
N VAL A 119 -16.11 -8.74 10.98
CA VAL A 119 -15.66 -8.28 9.66
C VAL A 119 -14.65 -7.15 9.80
N LEU A 120 -13.78 -7.00 8.81
CA LEU A 120 -12.93 -5.83 8.62
C LEU A 120 -13.44 -5.06 7.41
N MET A 121 -13.76 -3.79 7.60
CA MET A 121 -14.19 -2.87 6.53
C MET A 121 -13.08 -1.87 6.25
N VAL A 122 -12.49 -1.92 5.05
CA VAL A 122 -11.42 -0.99 4.67
C VAL A 122 -12.04 0.16 3.86
N VAL A 123 -12.23 1.30 4.53
CA VAL A 123 -12.93 2.47 3.97
C VAL A 123 -12.02 3.43 3.20
N THR A 124 -10.71 3.32 3.39
CA THR A 124 -9.71 4.14 2.70
C THR A 124 -8.33 3.47 2.77
N ASN A 125 -7.48 3.74 1.78
CA ASN A 125 -6.05 3.44 1.83
C ASN A 125 -5.19 4.72 1.99
N ILE A 126 -5.81 5.84 2.36
CA ILE A 126 -5.14 7.13 2.56
C ILE A 126 -4.46 7.14 3.94
N CYS A 127 -3.13 7.08 3.95
CA CYS A 127 -2.33 7.20 5.16
C CYS A 127 -1.55 8.53 5.17
N PHE A 128 -1.32 9.14 6.34
CA PHE A 128 -0.44 10.31 6.47
C PHE A 128 1.04 9.93 6.56
N MET A 129 1.32 8.64 6.74
CA MET A 129 2.64 8.05 6.65
C MET A 129 2.51 6.64 6.07
N ASN A 130 3.31 6.32 5.06
CA ASN A 130 3.39 4.99 4.47
C ASN A 130 4.47 4.17 5.21
N CYS A 131 4.05 3.43 6.24
CA CYS A 131 4.96 2.63 7.06
C CYS A 131 5.65 1.57 6.20
N ARG A 132 6.99 1.54 6.19
CA ARG A 132 7.76 0.59 5.35
C ARG A 132 7.45 -0.89 5.60
N HIS A 133 6.88 -1.19 6.78
CA HIS A 133 6.44 -2.51 7.23
C HIS A 133 4.91 -2.75 7.11
N CYS A 134 4.19 -1.94 6.32
CA CYS A 134 2.74 -2.08 6.16
C CYS A 134 2.36 -3.43 5.53
N THR A 135 1.46 -4.20 6.14
CA THR A 135 0.95 -5.46 5.56
C THR A 135 0.05 -5.27 4.34
N ARG A 136 -0.40 -4.03 4.10
CA ARG A 136 -1.21 -3.63 2.94
C ARG A 136 -0.44 -2.78 1.95
N LYS A 137 0.89 -2.96 1.92
CA LYS A 137 1.79 -2.23 1.01
C LYS A 137 1.39 -2.37 -0.46
N ARG A 138 0.81 -3.52 -0.86
CA ARG A 138 0.22 -3.75 -2.18
C ARG A 138 -0.83 -2.70 -2.57
N LEU A 139 -1.54 -2.11 -1.61
CA LEU A 139 -2.60 -1.14 -1.90
C LEU A 139 -2.08 0.22 -2.37
N TRP A 140 -0.79 0.52 -2.13
CA TRP A 140 -0.22 1.82 -2.47
C TRP A 140 -0.09 2.04 -3.98
N GLN A 141 0.01 0.94 -4.75
CA GLN A 141 0.11 1.00 -6.22
C GLN A 141 -1.17 1.48 -6.90
N TYR A 142 -2.31 1.39 -6.20
CA TYR A 142 -3.60 1.86 -6.70
C TYR A 142 -3.87 3.33 -6.39
N GLY A 143 -2.85 4.05 -5.90
CA GLY A 143 -2.98 5.45 -5.50
C GLY A 143 -3.74 5.63 -4.20
N ARG A 144 -4.04 6.88 -3.86
CA ARG A 144 -4.69 7.27 -2.60
C ARG A 144 -6.19 7.46 -2.84
N LYS A 145 -7.01 6.68 -2.13
CA LYS A 145 -8.43 6.53 -2.39
C LYS A 145 -9.25 6.31 -1.12
N ALA A 146 -10.43 6.91 -1.10
CA ALA A 146 -11.50 6.60 -0.16
C ALA A 146 -12.60 5.84 -0.90
N CYS A 147 -13.29 4.95 -0.21
CA CYS A 147 -14.47 4.27 -0.75
C CYS A 147 -15.55 5.28 -1.12
N SER A 148 -16.27 4.99 -2.20
CA SER A 148 -17.50 5.72 -2.51
C SER A 148 -18.60 5.35 -1.51
N LEU A 149 -19.68 6.16 -1.47
CA LEU A 149 -20.85 5.83 -0.68
C LEU A 149 -21.51 4.52 -1.14
N SER A 150 -21.57 4.26 -2.45
CA SER A 150 -22.15 3.04 -3.00
C SER A 150 -21.38 1.78 -2.58
N GLU A 151 -20.05 1.87 -2.46
CA GLU A 151 -19.24 0.76 -1.95
C GLU A 151 -19.49 0.51 -0.48
N ILE A 152 -19.55 1.58 0.32
CA ILE A 152 -19.87 1.47 1.75
C ILE A 152 -21.28 0.85 1.92
N GLU A 153 -22.26 1.27 1.13
CA GLU A 153 -23.61 0.71 1.14
C GLU A 153 -23.62 -0.79 0.84
N ALA A 154 -22.86 -1.24 -0.17
CA ALA A 154 -22.73 -2.66 -0.49
C ALA A 154 -22.11 -3.48 0.66
N MET A 155 -21.10 -2.93 1.35
CA MET A 155 -20.52 -3.54 2.55
C MET A 155 -21.54 -3.64 3.68
N LEU A 156 -22.32 -2.58 3.92
CA LEU A 156 -23.35 -2.55 4.95
C LEU A 156 -24.51 -3.50 4.65
N GLU A 157 -24.91 -3.64 3.39
CA GLU A 157 -25.94 -4.60 2.97
C GLU A 157 -25.50 -6.03 3.27
N TYR A 158 -24.25 -6.39 2.95
CA TYR A 158 -23.70 -7.69 3.32
C TYR A 158 -23.78 -7.93 4.83
N ILE A 159 -23.33 -6.97 5.65
CA ILE A 159 -23.34 -7.09 7.11
C ILE A 159 -24.76 -7.31 7.64
N LYS A 160 -25.75 -6.54 7.15
CA LYS A 160 -27.17 -6.69 7.55
C LYS A 160 -27.73 -8.07 7.19
N GLY A 161 -27.27 -8.68 6.10
CA GLY A 161 -27.68 -10.02 5.68
C GLY A 161 -27.00 -11.16 6.45
N HIS A 162 -25.98 -10.86 7.25
CA HIS A 162 -25.13 -11.84 7.95
C HIS A 162 -24.98 -11.52 9.45
N SER A 163 -25.95 -10.77 9.99
CA SER A 163 -26.06 -10.41 11.42
C SER A 163 -27.05 -11.30 12.17
#